data_AF-L7ZAV8-F1
#
_entry.id   AF-L7ZAV8-F1
#
_cell.length_a   1.000
_cell.length_b   1.000
_cell.length_c   1.000
_cell.angle_alpha   90.00
_cell.angle_beta   90.00
_cell.angle_gamma   90.00
#
_symmetry.space_group_name_H-M   'P 1'
#
loop_
_entity.id
_entity.type
_entity.pdbx_description
1 polymer ?
#
loop_
_entity_poly.entity_id
_entity_poly.type
_entity_poly.pdbx_seq_one_letter_code
_entity_poly.pdbx_strand_id
1 'polypeptide(L)'
;VAAACIPFLENDDSNRALMGANMQRQAVPLIDPHAPWIGTGMEHQTARDSGAAVIAKHDGTVEYVDADEIRVRRTSGELDIYNIMKYRRSNSGTSYNQRPLAELGDKVEAGDIIGDGPSMENGEMALGQNPLVAYMTWEGYNFEDAIIMSERLIKDDVYTSIAIEEYESETRDTKLGPEEITREIPNIGDEALKNLDEDGIIRIGAEVED
;
A
#
# COMPACT_ATOMS: atom_id res chain seq x y z
N VAL A 1 -5.70 14.64 -14.30
CA VAL A 1 -4.46 14.09 -13.73
C VAL A 1 -4.17 12.72 -14.33
N ALA A 2 -4.96 11.67 -14.06
CA ALA A 2 -4.70 10.30 -14.56
C ALA A 2 -4.38 10.18 -16.07
N ALA A 3 -5.16 10.83 -16.95
CA ALA A 3 -4.88 10.82 -18.39
C ALA A 3 -3.51 11.44 -18.76
N ALA A 4 -3.02 12.40 -17.96
CA ALA A 4 -1.72 13.01 -18.17
C ALA A 4 -0.55 12.11 -17.72
N CYS A 5 -0.82 11.01 -17.00
CA CYS A 5 0.16 9.98 -16.64
C CYS A 5 0.18 8.82 -17.67
N ILE A 6 -0.53 8.94 -18.80
CA ILE A 6 -0.48 7.95 -19.88
C ILE A 6 0.65 8.36 -20.84
N PRO A 7 1.75 7.58 -20.95
CA PRO A 7 2.81 7.87 -21.91
C PRO A 7 2.29 7.69 -23.34
N PHE A 8 2.78 8.53 -24.26
CA PHE A 8 2.42 8.46 -25.68
C PHE A 8 0.91 8.56 -25.98
N LEU A 9 0.16 9.27 -25.12
CA LEU A 9 -1.30 9.43 -25.21
C LEU A 9 -1.78 9.85 -26.60
N GLU A 10 -0.99 10.62 -27.35
CA GLU A 10 -1.29 11.04 -28.72
C GLU A 10 -1.41 9.89 -29.73
N ASN A 11 -0.89 8.71 -29.40
CA ASN A 11 -0.95 7.51 -30.22
C ASN A 11 -2.10 6.57 -29.84
N ASP A 12 -2.81 6.87 -28.75
CA ASP A 12 -3.91 6.05 -28.24
C ASP A 12 -5.28 6.55 -28.70
N ASP A 13 -6.18 5.62 -29.01
CA ASP A 13 -7.59 5.96 -29.22
C ASP A 13 -8.24 6.45 -27.91
N SER A 14 -9.15 7.42 -28.03
CA SER A 14 -9.79 8.09 -26.90
C SER A 14 -10.48 7.11 -25.93
N ASN A 15 -11.11 6.05 -26.45
CA ASN A 15 -11.81 5.09 -25.59
C ASN A 15 -10.82 4.22 -24.79
N ARG A 16 -9.68 3.86 -25.38
CA ARG A 16 -8.62 3.09 -24.70
C ARG A 16 -7.88 3.93 -23.68
N ALA A 17 -7.59 5.19 -24.01
CA ALA A 17 -7.03 6.14 -23.06
C ALA A 17 -7.95 6.35 -21.84
N LEU A 18 -9.27 6.43 -22.05
CA LEU A 18 -10.25 6.50 -20.95
C LEU A 18 -10.21 5.24 -20.06
N MET A 19 -10.10 4.05 -20.67
CA MET A 19 -9.92 2.81 -19.91
C MET A 19 -8.63 2.84 -19.09
N GLY A 20 -7.50 3.22 -19.68
CA GLY A 20 -6.22 3.34 -18.98
C GLY A 20 -6.28 4.29 -17.78
N ALA A 21 -6.87 5.47 -17.95
CA ALA A 21 -7.05 6.44 -16.86
C ALA A 21 -7.95 5.92 -15.72
N ASN A 22 -8.94 5.07 -16.04
CA ASN A 22 -9.79 4.42 -15.04
C ASN A 22 -9.07 3.27 -14.33
N MET A 23 -8.31 2.46 -15.07
CA MET A 23 -7.53 1.35 -14.54
C MET A 23 -6.47 1.83 -13.53
N GLN A 24 -5.83 2.98 -13.77
CA GLN A 24 -4.90 3.58 -12.81
C GLN A 24 -5.52 3.78 -11.41
N ARG A 25 -6.80 4.15 -11.32
CA ARG A 25 -7.50 4.35 -10.04
C ARG A 25 -7.89 3.05 -9.33
N GLN A 26 -7.84 1.94 -10.04
CA GLN A 26 -8.15 0.61 -9.53
C GLN A 26 -6.87 -0.15 -9.11
N ALA A 27 -5.69 0.44 -9.35
CA ALA A 27 -4.43 -0.14 -8.95
C ALA A 27 -4.38 -0.36 -7.44
N VAL A 28 -3.98 -1.56 -7.03
CA VAL A 28 -3.81 -1.93 -5.63
C VAL A 28 -2.36 -1.68 -5.23
N PRO A 29 -2.09 -1.11 -4.04
CA PRO A 29 -0.73 -0.95 -3.55
C PRO A 29 0.00 -2.29 -3.41
N LEU A 30 1.10 -2.42 -4.16
CA LEU A 30 2.00 -3.56 -4.04
C LEU A 30 2.88 -3.43 -2.80
N ILE A 31 3.42 -4.56 -2.35
CA ILE A 31 4.40 -4.53 -1.27
C ILE A 31 5.67 -3.79 -1.67
N ASP A 32 6.08 -3.88 -2.94
CA ASP A 32 7.30 -3.26 -3.45
C ASP A 32 7.06 -2.66 -4.84
N PRO A 33 6.37 -1.52 -4.93
CA PRO A 33 6.03 -0.92 -6.21
C PRO A 33 7.26 -0.28 -6.86
N HIS A 34 7.33 -0.31 -8.20
CA HIS A 34 8.35 0.40 -8.97
C HIS A 34 7.73 1.47 -9.86
N ALA A 35 8.35 2.64 -9.89
CA ALA A 35 7.98 3.74 -10.78
C ALA A 35 8.15 3.31 -12.24
N PRO A 36 7.29 3.76 -13.16
CA PRO A 36 7.38 3.37 -14.56
C PRO A 36 8.69 3.89 -15.17
N TRP A 37 9.43 3.02 -15.87
CA TRP A 37 10.64 3.47 -16.58
C TRP A 37 10.36 4.52 -17.66
N ILE A 38 9.13 4.54 -18.17
CA ILE A 38 8.64 5.53 -19.13
C ILE A 38 7.45 6.24 -18.49
N GLY A 39 7.73 7.34 -17.80
CA GLY A 39 6.71 8.24 -17.25
C GLY A 39 6.45 9.47 -18.13
N THR A 40 5.52 10.32 -17.69
CA THR A 40 5.22 11.61 -18.35
C THR A 40 5.78 12.82 -17.61
N GLY A 41 6.33 12.61 -16.41
CA GLY A 41 6.78 13.65 -15.48
C GLY A 41 5.68 14.13 -14.53
N MET A 42 4.43 13.66 -14.70
CA MET A 42 3.33 13.96 -13.80
C MET A 42 3.35 13.10 -12.52
N GLU A 43 4.15 12.04 -12.50
CA GLU A 43 4.20 11.05 -11.43
C GLU A 43 4.64 11.68 -10.10
N HIS A 44 5.73 12.45 -10.09
CA HIS A 44 6.21 13.15 -8.90
C HIS A 44 5.18 14.16 -8.36
N GLN A 45 4.61 14.99 -9.24
CA GLN A 45 3.59 15.96 -8.84
C GLN A 45 2.33 15.27 -8.30
N THR A 46 1.90 14.20 -8.96
CA THR A 46 0.72 13.42 -8.53
C THR A 46 0.97 12.77 -7.17
N ALA A 47 2.16 12.21 -6.94
CA ALA A 47 2.53 11.61 -5.67
C ALA A 47 2.52 12.65 -4.54
N ARG A 48 3.16 13.80 -4.76
CA ARG A 48 3.18 14.92 -3.80
C ARG A 48 1.79 15.44 -3.48
N ASP A 49 0.98 15.72 -4.50
CA ASP A 49 -0.34 16.34 -4.33
C ASP A 49 -1.43 15.33 -3.90
N SER A 50 -1.15 14.02 -3.92
CA SER A 50 -2.09 12.97 -3.48
C SER A 50 -2.43 13.02 -1.99
N GLY A 51 -1.56 13.64 -1.18
CA GLY A 51 -1.65 13.62 0.28
C GLY A 51 -1.22 12.30 0.93
N ALA A 52 -0.78 11.32 0.13
CA ALA A 52 -0.30 10.04 0.65
C ALA A 52 1.19 10.06 1.05
N ALA A 53 1.98 10.92 0.40
CA ALA A 53 3.39 11.15 0.72
C ALA A 53 3.57 11.93 2.04
N VAL A 54 4.68 11.70 2.73
CA VAL A 54 5.10 12.49 3.89
C VAL A 54 5.96 13.65 3.38
N ILE A 55 5.48 14.88 3.58
CA ILE A 55 6.09 16.09 3.02
C ILE A 55 6.70 16.94 4.13
N ALA A 56 7.94 17.40 3.93
CA ALA A 56 8.59 18.36 4.80
C ALA A 56 7.86 19.71 4.79
N LYS A 57 7.48 20.21 5.96
CA LYS A 57 6.78 21.50 6.09
C LYS A 57 7.72 22.70 6.07
N HIS A 58 8.97 22.49 6.48
CA HIS A 58 9.97 23.54 6.66
C HIS A 58 11.34 23.03 6.26
N ASP A 59 12.20 23.97 5.86
CA ASP A 59 13.60 23.69 5.58
C ASP A 59 14.34 23.23 6.84
N GLY A 60 15.19 22.23 6.71
CA GLY A 60 15.93 21.70 7.84
C GLY A 60 16.90 20.58 7.50
N THR A 61 17.42 19.94 8.54
CA THR A 61 18.30 18.78 8.44
C THR A 61 17.71 17.62 9.23
N VAL A 62 17.69 16.44 8.63
CA VAL A 62 17.18 15.22 9.24
C VAL A 62 18.12 14.80 10.38
N GLU A 63 17.61 14.80 11.61
CA GLU A 63 18.37 14.42 12.82
C GLU A 63 18.08 12.98 13.27
N TYR A 64 16.94 12.41 12.85
CA TYR A 64 16.55 11.06 13.21
C TYR A 64 15.63 10.48 12.14
N VAL A 65 15.85 9.22 11.80
CA VAL A 65 15.00 8.43 10.90
C VAL A 65 14.84 7.05 11.50
N ASP A 66 13.60 6.61 11.58
CA ASP A 66 13.23 5.24 11.90
C ASP A 66 11.98 4.86 11.10
N ALA A 67 11.58 3.59 11.16
CA ALA A 67 10.39 3.11 10.48
C ALA A 67 9.15 3.93 10.88
N ASP A 68 9.03 4.31 12.15
CA ASP A 68 7.80 4.93 12.70
C ASP A 68 7.79 6.45 12.65
N GLU A 69 8.95 7.11 12.57
CA GLU A 69 9.01 8.58 12.53
C GLU A 69 10.29 9.13 11.90
N ILE A 70 10.17 10.34 11.36
CA ILE A 70 11.28 11.16 10.87
C ILE A 70 11.30 12.46 11.66
N ARG A 71 12.48 12.87 12.14
CA ARG A 71 12.65 14.13 12.86
C ARG A 71 13.58 15.06 12.09
N VAL A 72 13.08 16.26 11.77
CA VAL A 72 13.80 17.28 11.01
C VAL A 72 14.04 18.49 11.90
N ARG A 73 15.31 18.85 12.09
CA ARG A 73 15.72 20.07 12.77
C ARG A 73 15.65 21.23 11.79
N ARG A 74 14.77 22.18 12.05
CA ARG A 74 14.69 23.42 11.26
C ARG A 74 15.94 24.26 11.45
N THR A 75 16.23 25.12 10.47
CA THR A 75 17.29 26.13 10.58
C THR A 75 17.08 27.09 11.77
N SER A 76 15.84 27.27 12.24
CA SER A 76 15.51 28.05 13.43
C SER A 76 15.83 27.35 14.76
N GLY A 77 16.15 26.05 14.74
CA GLY A 77 16.44 25.22 15.91
C GLY A 77 15.25 24.41 16.43
N GLU A 78 14.03 24.63 15.93
CA GLU A 78 12.84 23.82 16.26
C GLU A 78 12.92 22.41 15.64
N LEU A 79 12.30 21.41 16.29
CA LEU A 79 12.23 20.04 15.80
C LEU A 79 10.83 19.74 15.26
N ASP A 80 10.75 19.38 13.98
CA ASP A 80 9.56 18.80 13.39
C ASP A 80 9.61 17.28 13.50
N ILE A 81 8.50 16.69 13.93
CA ILE A 81 8.33 15.24 14.02
C ILE A 81 7.23 14.82 13.05
N TYR A 82 7.57 13.90 12.15
CA TYR A 82 6.68 13.34 11.14
C TYR A 82 6.46 11.86 11.46
N ASN A 83 5.25 11.51 11.88
CA ASN A 83 4.89 10.12 12.15
C ASN A 83 4.57 9.39 10.84
N ILE A 84 5.10 8.19 10.69
CA ILE A 84 4.92 7.32 9.54
C ILE A 84 3.79 6.34 9.84
N MET A 85 2.80 6.27 8.94
CA MET A 85 1.70 5.30 9.09
C MET A 85 2.15 3.91 8.62
N LYS A 86 2.11 2.92 9.52
CA LYS A 86 2.43 1.52 9.19
C LYS A 86 1.19 0.65 9.14
N TYR A 87 1.06 -0.11 8.05
CA TYR A 87 0.03 -1.14 7.85
C TYR A 87 -1.38 -0.74 8.27
N ARG A 88 -1.79 0.50 7.99
CA ARG A 88 -3.13 0.98 8.33
C ARG A 88 -4.13 0.49 7.30
N ARG A 89 -5.29 0.03 7.74
CA ARG A 89 -6.39 -0.32 6.83
C ARG A 89 -6.92 0.92 6.11
N SER A 90 -7.06 0.83 4.79
CA SER A 90 -7.80 1.81 4.00
C SER A 90 -9.29 1.46 3.93
N ASN A 91 -10.13 2.41 3.50
CA ASN A 91 -11.57 2.17 3.32
C ASN A 91 -11.88 1.04 2.34
N SER A 92 -10.99 0.79 1.37
CA SER A 92 -11.13 -0.28 0.38
C SER A 92 -10.46 -1.60 0.82
N GLY A 93 -10.00 -1.70 2.07
CA GLY A 93 -9.32 -2.89 2.60
C GLY A 93 -7.88 -3.07 2.11
N THR A 94 -7.28 -2.07 1.46
CA THR A 94 -5.87 -2.11 1.06
C THR A 94 -4.97 -1.64 2.21
N SER A 95 -3.71 -2.08 2.19
CA SER A 95 -2.71 -1.61 3.15
C SER A 95 -2.24 -0.19 2.81
N TYR A 96 -2.47 0.74 3.73
CA TYR A 96 -1.88 2.06 3.73
C TYR A 96 -0.58 2.02 4.56
N ASN A 97 0.55 1.95 3.85
CA ASN A 97 1.86 1.84 4.45
C ASN A 97 2.78 2.92 3.90
N GLN A 98 3.35 3.72 4.79
CA GLN A 98 4.34 4.73 4.47
C GLN A 98 5.74 4.23 4.81
N ARG A 99 6.74 4.66 4.03
CA ARG A 99 8.14 4.30 4.21
C ARG A 99 9.00 5.56 4.27
N PRO A 100 9.89 5.70 5.25
CA PRO A 100 10.87 6.79 5.22
C PRO A 100 11.70 6.74 3.95
N LEU A 101 11.88 7.88 3.32
CA LEU A 101 12.72 8.06 2.13
C LEU A 101 13.99 8.84 2.47
N ALA A 102 13.89 9.82 3.36
CA ALA A 102 15.04 10.62 3.79
C ALA A 102 16.00 9.82 4.67
N GLU A 103 17.30 10.13 4.58
CA GLU A 103 18.36 9.55 5.37
C GLU A 103 18.85 10.51 6.48
N LEU A 104 19.55 9.95 7.47
CA LEU A 104 20.14 10.74 8.55
C LEU A 104 21.16 11.75 8.00
N GLY A 105 20.96 13.03 8.29
CA GLY A 105 21.84 14.12 7.84
C GLY A 105 21.42 14.77 6.53
N ASP A 106 20.36 14.30 5.88
CA ASP A 106 19.83 14.93 4.68
C ASP A 106 19.33 16.35 4.94
N LYS A 107 19.57 17.24 3.98
CA LYS A 107 18.99 18.58 3.97
C LYS A 107 17.73 18.55 3.15
N VAL A 108 16.63 18.98 3.75
CA VAL A 108 15.30 18.98 3.12
C VAL A 108 14.79 20.41 3.05
N GLU A 109 14.09 20.72 1.98
CA GLU A 109 13.38 21.99 1.77
C GLU A 109 11.88 21.81 2.02
N ALA A 110 11.20 22.91 2.33
CA ALA A 110 9.77 22.92 2.48
C ALA A 110 9.09 22.46 1.17
N GLY A 111 8.38 21.34 1.25
CA GLY A 111 7.70 20.74 0.13
C GLY A 111 8.34 19.46 -0.41
N ASP A 112 9.52 19.08 0.08
CA ASP A 112 10.17 17.83 -0.31
C ASP A 112 9.44 16.61 0.26
N ILE A 113 9.44 15.52 -0.52
CA ILE A 113 8.94 14.23 -0.06
C ILE A 113 10.04 13.57 0.77
N ILE A 114 9.76 13.38 2.06
CA ILE A 114 10.68 12.75 3.01
C ILE A 114 10.27 11.32 3.37
N GLY A 115 9.08 10.91 2.96
CA GLY A 115 8.61 9.53 3.08
C GLY A 115 7.60 9.19 2.00
N ASP A 116 7.79 8.01 1.40
CA ASP A 116 6.91 7.46 0.39
C ASP A 116 5.59 6.98 1.00
N GLY A 117 4.51 7.22 0.25
CA GLY A 117 3.19 6.68 0.53
C GLY A 117 2.99 5.26 -0.03
N PRO A 118 1.79 4.70 0.12
CA PRO A 118 1.41 3.52 -0.67
C PRO A 118 1.50 3.83 -2.17
N SER A 119 1.97 2.86 -2.95
CA SER A 119 2.15 2.98 -4.41
C SER A 119 3.06 4.14 -4.81
N MET A 120 4.19 4.29 -4.12
CA MET A 120 5.23 5.26 -4.44
C MET A 120 6.62 4.63 -4.40
N GLU A 121 7.51 5.17 -5.22
CA GLU A 121 8.93 4.87 -5.19
C GLU A 121 9.71 6.18 -5.37
N ASN A 122 10.56 6.52 -4.40
CA ASN A 122 11.44 7.70 -4.46
C ASN A 122 10.70 9.01 -4.76
N GLY A 123 9.52 9.19 -4.17
CA GLY A 123 8.69 10.36 -4.36
C GLY A 123 7.93 10.42 -5.69
N GLU A 124 7.93 9.35 -6.48
CA GLU A 124 7.12 9.22 -7.69
C GLU A 124 5.99 8.22 -7.52
N MET A 125 4.90 8.41 -8.27
CA MET A 125 3.77 7.49 -8.28
C MET A 125 4.17 6.16 -8.96
N ALA A 126 4.02 5.06 -8.23
CA ALA A 126 4.39 3.72 -8.65
C ALA A 126 3.19 2.76 -8.46
N LEU A 127 2.36 2.64 -9.50
CA LEU A 127 1.11 1.84 -9.43
C LEU A 127 1.32 0.35 -9.77
N GLY A 128 2.54 -0.08 -10.09
CA GLY A 128 2.79 -1.41 -10.62
C GLY A 128 4.27 -1.76 -10.71
N GLN A 129 4.63 -2.43 -11.81
CA GLN A 129 5.95 -3.05 -12.03
C GLN A 129 6.40 -2.85 -13.47
N ASN A 130 7.70 -3.01 -13.73
CA ASN A 130 8.31 -2.94 -15.06
C ASN A 130 8.73 -4.34 -15.57
N PRO A 131 7.80 -5.21 -16.03
CA PRO A 131 8.14 -6.53 -16.53
C PRO A 131 8.75 -6.49 -17.93
N LEU A 132 9.56 -7.49 -18.27
CA LEU A 132 9.95 -7.77 -19.66
C LEU A 132 8.76 -8.42 -20.39
N VAL A 133 8.32 -7.82 -21.49
CA VAL A 133 7.16 -8.27 -22.27
C VAL A 133 7.60 -8.76 -23.65
N ALA A 134 7.07 -9.92 -24.07
CA ALA A 134 7.24 -10.46 -25.41
C ALA A 134 5.90 -10.43 -26.17
N TYR A 135 5.87 -9.76 -27.32
CA TYR A 135 4.69 -9.72 -28.20
C TYR A 135 4.75 -10.86 -29.21
N MET A 136 4.11 -12.00 -28.90
CA MET A 136 3.96 -13.14 -29.79
C MET A 136 2.73 -13.98 -29.42
N THR A 137 2.22 -14.78 -30.33
CA THR A 137 1.22 -15.81 -30.00
C THR A 137 1.91 -17.00 -29.34
N TRP A 138 1.29 -17.57 -28.31
CA TRP A 138 1.86 -18.70 -27.58
C TRP A 138 0.80 -19.79 -27.34
N GLU A 139 0.80 -20.80 -28.21
CA GLU A 139 -0.02 -22.02 -28.10
C GLU A 139 -1.52 -21.80 -27.81
N GLY A 140 -2.06 -20.62 -28.11
CA GLY A 140 -3.45 -20.24 -27.84
C GLY A 140 -3.74 -19.82 -26.39
N TYR A 141 -2.75 -19.84 -25.48
CA TYR A 141 -2.94 -19.40 -24.09
C TYR A 141 -3.14 -17.89 -23.96
N ASN A 142 -2.66 -17.11 -24.93
CA ASN A 142 -2.91 -15.67 -25.03
C ASN A 142 -3.97 -15.32 -26.09
N PHE A 143 -5.00 -16.17 -26.21
CA PHE A 143 -6.13 -15.89 -27.08
C PHE A 143 -6.96 -14.71 -26.53
N GLU A 144 -7.41 -13.83 -27.42
CA GLU A 144 -8.09 -12.56 -27.10
C GLU A 144 -7.27 -11.69 -26.12
N ASP A 145 -7.79 -11.45 -24.92
CA ASP A 145 -7.20 -10.57 -23.90
C ASP A 145 -6.47 -11.35 -22.80
N ALA A 146 -6.27 -12.66 -22.98
CA ALA A 146 -5.56 -13.49 -22.01
C ALA A 146 -4.06 -13.15 -21.97
N ILE A 147 -3.52 -13.02 -20.76
CA ILE A 147 -2.11 -12.72 -20.52
C ILE A 147 -1.43 -13.93 -19.90
N ILE A 148 -0.28 -14.31 -20.46
CA ILE A 148 0.59 -15.34 -19.90
C ILE A 148 1.64 -14.66 -19.03
N MET A 149 1.79 -15.15 -17.81
CA MET A 149 2.78 -14.65 -16.87
C MET A 149 3.82 -15.73 -16.58
N SER A 150 5.08 -15.30 -16.41
CA SER A 150 6.12 -16.19 -15.92
C SER A 150 5.87 -16.51 -14.45
N GLU A 151 6.00 -17.79 -14.07
CA GLU A 151 5.96 -18.24 -12.67
C GLU A 151 6.98 -17.48 -11.78
N ARG A 152 8.07 -16.99 -12.38
CA ARG A 152 9.06 -16.17 -11.68
C ARG A 152 8.43 -14.94 -11.01
N LEU A 153 7.43 -14.32 -11.64
CA LEU A 153 6.76 -13.13 -11.10
C LEU A 153 6.03 -13.42 -9.78
N ILE A 154 5.62 -14.67 -9.55
CA ILE A 154 5.03 -15.12 -8.29
C ILE A 154 6.13 -15.43 -7.28
N LYS A 155 7.19 -16.14 -7.71
CA LYS A 155 8.32 -16.52 -6.83
C LYS A 155 9.07 -15.33 -6.25
N ASP A 156 9.18 -14.26 -7.03
CA ASP A 156 9.90 -13.04 -6.66
C ASP A 156 8.95 -11.97 -6.05
N ASP A 157 7.71 -12.33 -5.71
CA ASP A 157 6.70 -11.44 -5.10
C ASP A 157 6.43 -10.12 -5.84
N VAL A 158 6.61 -10.13 -7.17
CA VAL A 158 6.58 -8.92 -8.01
C VAL A 158 5.22 -8.21 -7.98
N TYR A 159 4.13 -8.97 -7.99
CA TYR A 159 2.76 -8.42 -7.97
C TYR A 159 2.03 -8.70 -6.65
N THR A 160 2.78 -8.93 -5.56
CA THR A 160 2.20 -9.23 -4.25
C THR A 160 1.67 -7.96 -3.58
N SER A 161 0.50 -8.04 -2.94
CA SER A 161 -0.15 -6.94 -2.22
C SER A 161 -0.73 -7.43 -0.89
N ILE A 162 -0.98 -6.50 0.04
CA ILE A 162 -1.54 -6.80 1.37
C ILE A 162 -2.96 -6.24 1.44
N ALA A 163 -3.92 -7.12 1.73
CA ALA A 163 -5.29 -6.78 2.06
C ALA A 163 -5.51 -6.91 3.58
N ILE A 164 -6.24 -5.97 4.16
CA ILE A 164 -6.57 -5.93 5.57
C ILE A 164 -8.10 -5.91 5.71
N GLU A 165 -8.64 -6.99 6.25
CA GLU A 165 -10.06 -7.14 6.55
C GLU A 165 -10.33 -6.85 8.02
N GLU A 166 -11.52 -6.32 8.28
CA GLU A 166 -11.98 -5.97 9.62
C GLU A 166 -13.21 -6.80 9.94
N TYR A 167 -13.08 -7.63 10.96
CA TYR A 167 -14.15 -8.47 11.48
C TYR A 167 -14.59 -7.89 12.82
N GLU A 168 -15.84 -7.43 12.89
CA GLU A 168 -16.42 -6.88 14.11
C GLU A 168 -17.48 -7.85 14.65
N SER A 169 -17.42 -8.09 15.96
CA SER A 169 -18.42 -8.85 16.69
C SER A 169 -18.78 -8.10 17.95
N GLU A 170 -20.09 -7.99 18.22
CA GLU A 170 -20.62 -7.32 19.41
C GLU A 170 -21.51 -8.28 20.18
N THR A 171 -21.41 -8.24 21.51
CA THR A 171 -22.33 -8.94 22.41
C THR A 171 -23.58 -8.12 22.64
N ARG A 172 -24.74 -8.77 22.60
CA ARG A 172 -26.02 -8.10 22.85
C ARG A 172 -26.75 -8.68 24.06
N ASP A 173 -27.51 -7.82 24.73
CA ASP A 173 -28.49 -8.26 25.72
C ASP A 173 -29.70 -8.87 25.03
N THR A 174 -29.88 -10.17 25.18
CA THR A 174 -31.06 -10.87 24.68
C THR A 174 -32.09 -11.09 25.79
N LYS A 175 -33.33 -11.42 25.41
CA LYS A 175 -34.37 -11.78 26.39
C LYS A 175 -34.04 -13.05 27.20
N LEU A 176 -33.16 -13.89 26.69
CA LEU A 176 -32.75 -15.15 27.32
C LEU A 176 -31.51 -14.98 28.21
N GLY A 177 -30.88 -13.80 28.17
CA GLY A 177 -29.65 -13.47 28.89
C GLY A 177 -28.70 -12.64 28.03
N PRO A 178 -27.69 -12.01 28.66
CA PRO A 178 -26.60 -11.37 27.94
C PRO A 178 -25.78 -12.40 27.16
N GLU A 179 -25.36 -12.05 25.95
CA GLU A 179 -24.27 -12.75 25.26
C GLU A 179 -22.93 -12.42 25.93
N GLU A 180 -22.02 -13.40 25.95
CA GLU A 180 -20.71 -13.27 26.57
C GLU A 180 -19.63 -13.71 25.58
N ILE A 181 -18.56 -12.91 25.46
CA ILE A 181 -17.33 -13.32 24.76
C ILE A 181 -16.53 -14.14 25.76
N THR A 182 -16.30 -15.41 25.43
CA THR A 182 -15.57 -16.34 26.29
C THR A 182 -14.84 -17.39 25.47
N ARG A 183 -13.73 -17.88 26.02
CA ARG A 183 -13.00 -19.05 25.50
C ARG A 183 -13.77 -20.36 25.71
N GLU A 184 -14.73 -20.40 26.65
CA GLU A 184 -15.49 -21.60 27.01
C GLU A 184 -16.59 -21.91 25.99
N ILE A 185 -16.22 -22.42 24.81
CA ILE A 185 -17.17 -22.70 23.74
C ILE A 185 -17.67 -24.16 23.82
N PRO A 186 -18.99 -24.41 23.92
CA PRO A 186 -19.53 -25.76 24.04
C PRO A 186 -19.30 -26.58 22.77
N ASN A 187 -18.96 -27.86 22.96
CA ASN A 187 -18.73 -28.85 21.88
C ASN A 187 -17.52 -28.56 20.96
N ILE A 188 -16.58 -27.70 21.39
CA ILE A 188 -15.33 -27.44 20.67
C ILE A 188 -14.15 -28.12 21.39
N GLY A 189 -13.24 -28.73 20.63
CA GLY A 189 -12.02 -29.35 21.17
C GLY A 189 -10.90 -28.34 21.40
N ASP A 190 -9.98 -28.65 22.31
CA ASP A 190 -8.86 -27.77 22.71
C ASP A 190 -7.98 -27.30 21.54
N GLU A 191 -7.88 -28.10 20.48
CA GLU A 191 -7.10 -27.77 19.28
C GLU A 191 -7.65 -26.56 18.53
N ALA A 192 -8.97 -26.39 18.48
CA ALA A 192 -9.59 -25.22 17.85
C ALA A 192 -9.46 -23.95 18.72
N LEU A 193 -9.32 -24.11 20.04
CA LEU A 193 -9.13 -23.00 20.98
C LEU A 193 -7.65 -22.61 21.15
N LYS A 194 -6.72 -23.28 20.45
CA LYS A 194 -5.27 -23.08 20.62
C LYS A 194 -4.79 -21.64 20.39
N ASN A 195 -5.49 -20.91 19.53
CA ASN A 195 -5.13 -19.55 19.14
C ASN A 195 -5.91 -18.47 19.92
N LEU A 196 -6.90 -18.85 20.72
CA LEU A 196 -7.63 -17.90 21.56
C LEU A 196 -6.82 -17.60 22.84
N ASP A 197 -7.04 -16.42 23.42
CA ASP A 197 -6.55 -16.05 24.75
C ASP A 197 -7.54 -16.47 25.85
N GLU A 198 -7.39 -15.92 27.06
CA GLU A 198 -8.24 -16.22 28.22
C GLU A 198 -9.66 -15.66 28.06
N ASP A 199 -9.80 -14.54 27.34
CA ASP A 199 -11.07 -13.85 27.11
C ASP A 199 -11.81 -14.41 25.89
N GLY A 200 -11.19 -15.31 25.11
CA GLY A 200 -11.78 -15.86 23.88
C GLY A 200 -11.50 -15.01 22.64
N ILE A 201 -10.51 -14.13 22.69
CA ILE A 201 -10.06 -13.30 21.57
C ILE A 201 -8.87 -13.97 20.88
N ILE A 202 -8.81 -13.89 19.55
CA ILE A 202 -7.68 -14.43 18.78
C ILE A 202 -6.38 -13.68 19.12
N ARG A 203 -5.31 -14.43 19.39
CA ARG A 203 -4.00 -13.82 19.65
C ARG A 203 -3.45 -13.11 18.40
N ILE A 204 -2.77 -11.97 18.61
CA ILE A 204 -2.07 -11.25 17.54
C ILE A 204 -0.99 -12.16 16.94
N GLY A 205 -0.97 -12.27 15.61
CA GLY A 205 -0.02 -13.09 14.86
C GLY A 205 -0.42 -14.57 14.71
N ALA A 206 -1.65 -14.95 15.09
CA ALA A 206 -2.19 -16.26 14.72
C ALA A 206 -2.56 -16.30 13.23
N GLU A 207 -2.24 -17.43 12.60
CA GLU A 207 -2.76 -17.78 11.29
C GLU A 207 -4.18 -18.35 11.43
N VAL A 208 -5.09 -17.86 10.61
CA VAL A 208 -6.49 -18.26 10.54
C VAL A 208 -6.79 -18.72 9.13
N GLU A 209 -7.48 -19.86 9.03
CA GLU A 209 -7.90 -20.50 7.78
C GLU A 209 -9.43 -20.64 7.79
N ASP A 210 -10.02 -20.76 6.60
CA ASP A 210 -11.44 -21.06 6.40
C ASP A 210 -11.81 -22.51 6.78
#